data_AF-A0A2W0B5Y9-F1
#
_entry.id   AF-A0A2W0B5Y9-F1
#
_cell.length_a   1.000
_cell.length_b   1.000
_cell.length_c   1.000
_cell.angle_alpha   90.00
_cell.angle_beta   90.00
_cell.angle_gamma   90.00
#
_symmetry.space_group_name_H-M   'P 1'
#
loop_
_entity.id
_entity.type
_entity.pdbx_description
1 polymer ?
#
loop_
_entity_poly.entity_id
_entity_poly.type
_entity_poly.pdbx_seq_one_letter_code
_entity_poly.pdbx_strand_id
1 'polypeptide(L)'
;MPASKLKFDCRRIDAGRPPCDTPRGPQSRLRAPLRKEDTSHRLPAPFSKLSREVTGQRRIRLFLDSNVLTGGIVSPWGLDKATLSLCAAKVCRLVLADVVRDEVEENLLLHAERLPALDADQLIEDYRHLIKLTNPEIIPYPDKDLVRLNRHLIRHAADLPVLLSAMASTPDWLLTHNTKHFTHAVAQRTSLRIARPAEFFRALSALFR
;
A
#
# COMPACT_ATOMS: atom_id res chain seq x y z
N MET A 1 26.20 16.67 32.47
CA MET A 1 25.23 17.77 32.28
C MET A 1 24.02 17.23 31.51
N PRO A 2 22.80 17.28 32.08
CA PRO A 2 21.63 16.55 31.58
C PRO A 2 20.68 17.39 30.70
N ALA A 3 19.96 16.66 29.83
CA ALA A 3 18.55 16.78 29.43
C ALA A 3 17.92 18.11 28.95
N SER A 4 17.34 18.06 27.75
CA SER A 4 16.05 18.70 27.38
C SER A 4 15.60 18.12 26.02
N LYS A 5 14.73 17.10 25.95
CA LYS A 5 13.25 17.11 26.05
C LYS A 5 12.61 18.35 25.40
N LEU A 6 12.19 18.21 24.14
CA LEU A 6 11.16 19.04 23.53
C LEU A 6 9.88 18.21 23.39
N LYS A 7 8.97 18.46 24.34
CA LYS A 7 7.54 18.17 24.22
C LYS A 7 6.92 19.31 23.41
N PHE A 8 6.07 19.01 22.44
CA PHE A 8 5.08 19.97 21.96
C PHE A 8 3.71 19.48 22.39
N ASP A 9 3.12 20.25 23.30
CA ASP A 9 1.80 20.04 23.87
C ASP A 9 0.80 20.92 23.12
N CYS A 10 -0.40 20.39 23.00
CA CYS A 10 -1.54 20.91 22.27
C CYS A 10 -2.35 21.79 23.22
N ARG A 11 -2.71 23.04 22.84
CA ARG A 11 -3.87 23.75 23.41
C ARG A 11 -4.29 25.00 22.61
N ARG A 12 -5.53 24.90 22.12
CA ARG A 12 -6.63 25.91 22.07
C ARG A 12 -6.43 27.23 21.32
N ILE A 13 -7.45 27.57 20.50
CA ILE A 13 -8.35 28.73 20.70
C ILE A 13 -9.58 28.59 19.75
N ASP A 14 -10.77 28.63 20.39
CA ASP A 14 -12.08 29.24 20.06
C ASP A 14 -12.75 29.04 18.67
N ALA A 15 -13.97 28.47 18.56
CA ALA A 15 -15.31 28.95 18.97
C ALA A 15 -15.88 30.05 18.06
N GLY A 16 -16.91 29.71 17.28
CA GLY A 16 -17.75 30.68 16.55
C GLY A 16 -18.52 30.09 15.37
N ARG A 17 -19.82 29.79 15.57
CA ARG A 17 -20.82 29.47 14.53
C ARG A 17 -21.96 30.51 14.62
N PRO A 18 -22.88 30.61 13.65
CA PRO A 18 -22.95 31.63 12.58
C PRO A 18 -24.14 32.58 12.76
N PRO A 19 -24.43 33.48 11.80
CA PRO A 19 -25.78 33.98 11.59
C PRO A 19 -26.38 33.55 10.23
N CYS A 20 -27.62 33.09 10.30
CA CYS A 20 -28.59 33.06 9.21
C CYS A 20 -28.90 34.48 8.73
N ASP A 21 -29.17 34.65 7.43
CA ASP A 21 -30.38 35.34 6.95
C ASP A 21 -30.52 35.20 5.42
N THR A 22 -31.75 34.93 4.99
CA THR A 22 -32.23 35.00 3.60
C THR A 22 -33.36 36.01 3.56
N PRO A 23 -33.59 36.70 2.43
CA PRO A 23 -34.86 36.48 1.73
C PRO A 23 -34.82 36.53 0.18
N ARG A 24 -35.91 35.99 -0.39
CA ARG A 24 -36.33 35.73 -1.80
C ARG A 24 -36.38 36.99 -2.69
N GLY A 25 -35.94 37.00 -3.95
CA GLY A 25 -36.61 36.58 -5.22
C GLY A 25 -36.85 37.81 -6.15
N PRO A 26 -37.41 37.75 -7.40
CA PRO A 26 -37.50 36.69 -8.43
C PRO A 26 -37.27 37.18 -9.91
N GLN A 27 -37.40 36.24 -10.88
CA GLN A 27 -37.61 36.40 -12.35
C GLN A 27 -36.35 36.70 -13.21
N SER A 28 -36.11 36.16 -14.43
CA SER A 28 -36.99 35.60 -15.46
C SER A 28 -36.21 34.83 -16.55
N ARG A 29 -36.80 33.71 -17.01
CA ARG A 29 -37.09 33.33 -18.42
C ARG A 29 -35.98 33.01 -19.45
N LEU A 30 -36.09 31.77 -19.96
CA LEU A 30 -36.26 31.38 -21.38
C LEU A 30 -35.01 31.31 -22.30
N ARG A 31 -34.59 30.08 -22.67
CA ARG A 31 -34.67 29.48 -24.04
C ARG A 31 -33.63 28.35 -24.25
N ALA A 32 -34.13 27.13 -24.46
CA ALA A 32 -33.62 26.19 -25.47
C ALA A 32 -34.39 26.49 -26.80
N PRO A 33 -34.14 25.86 -27.98
CA PRO A 33 -33.36 24.64 -28.28
C PRO A 33 -32.53 24.71 -29.60
N LEU A 34 -31.75 23.68 -29.93
CA LEU A 34 -31.81 22.95 -31.23
C LEU A 34 -30.68 21.94 -31.44
N ARG A 35 -31.11 20.82 -32.00
CA ARG A 35 -30.47 19.55 -32.35
C ARG A 35 -29.84 19.67 -33.75
N LYS A 36 -28.64 19.14 -33.96
CA LYS A 36 -28.25 18.54 -35.26
C LYS A 36 -27.36 17.32 -35.01
N GLU A 37 -27.91 16.18 -35.41
CA GLU A 37 -27.19 14.94 -35.70
C GLU A 37 -26.26 15.18 -36.89
N ASP A 38 -25.07 14.59 -36.86
CA ASP A 38 -24.46 14.10 -38.10
C ASP A 38 -23.78 12.75 -37.85
N THR A 39 -24.01 11.87 -38.80
CA THR A 39 -23.76 10.43 -38.80
C THR A 39 -22.88 10.09 -39.98
N SER A 40 -21.66 9.61 -39.74
CA SER A 40 -20.95 8.56 -40.50
C SER A 40 -19.53 8.45 -39.92
N HIS A 41 -18.86 7.32 -39.74
CA HIS A 41 -18.97 6.00 -40.31
C HIS A 41 -18.68 4.95 -39.22
N ARG A 42 -19.48 3.88 -39.16
CA ARG A 42 -19.10 2.61 -38.53
C ARG A 42 -18.07 1.89 -39.39
N LEU A 43 -17.05 1.34 -38.76
CA LEU A 43 -16.56 0.00 -39.09
C LEU A 43 -16.99 -0.96 -37.97
N PRO A 44 -17.60 -2.12 -38.29
CA PRO A 44 -18.06 -3.09 -37.30
C PRO A 44 -16.95 -4.10 -37.03
N ALA A 45 -16.56 -4.31 -35.76
CA ALA A 45 -15.81 -5.50 -35.38
C ALA A 45 -15.86 -5.74 -33.86
N PRO A 46 -15.84 -7.01 -33.42
CA PRO A 46 -16.34 -7.52 -32.13
C PRO A 46 -15.41 -7.28 -30.93
N PHE A 47 -14.52 -6.30 -31.00
CA PHE A 47 -13.42 -6.15 -30.05
C PHE A 47 -13.78 -5.39 -28.77
N SER A 48 -14.94 -4.72 -28.71
CA SER A 48 -15.38 -4.03 -27.49
C SER A 48 -16.10 -4.94 -26.48
N LYS A 49 -16.49 -6.15 -26.89
CA LYS A 49 -17.10 -7.15 -26.00
C LYS A 49 -16.10 -8.18 -25.46
N LEU A 50 -14.94 -8.35 -26.10
CA LEU A 50 -13.89 -9.24 -25.59
C LEU A 50 -13.01 -8.61 -24.50
N SER A 51 -13.04 -7.27 -24.35
CA SER A 51 -12.26 -6.58 -23.31
C SER A 51 -12.97 -6.49 -21.96
N ARG A 52 -14.21 -6.99 -21.86
CA ARG A 52 -15.02 -6.90 -20.62
C ARG A 52 -15.27 -8.24 -19.95
N GLU A 53 -14.89 -9.35 -20.57
CA GLU A 53 -15.14 -10.72 -20.08
C GLU A 53 -13.88 -11.59 -20.16
N VAL A 54 -12.77 -11.07 -19.65
CA VAL A 54 -11.54 -11.79 -19.25
C VAL A 54 -10.90 -10.91 -18.15
N THR A 55 -10.87 -11.18 -16.84
CA THR A 55 -11.07 -12.39 -16.04
C THR A 55 -11.55 -12.02 -14.63
N GLY A 56 -12.52 -12.77 -14.10
CA GLY A 56 -12.85 -12.80 -12.66
C GLY A 56 -11.79 -13.50 -11.80
N GLN A 57 -10.50 -13.38 -12.13
CA GLN A 57 -9.41 -13.90 -11.31
C GLN A 57 -8.96 -12.84 -10.32
N ARG A 58 -9.22 -13.08 -9.03
CA ARG A 58 -8.71 -12.26 -7.94
C ARG A 58 -7.17 -12.25 -8.02
N ARG A 59 -6.58 -11.05 -8.12
CA ARG A 59 -5.12 -10.85 -8.11
C ARG A 59 -4.54 -11.41 -6.81
N ILE A 60 -3.38 -12.06 -6.90
CA ILE A 60 -2.64 -12.53 -5.72
C ILE A 60 -2.31 -11.31 -4.85
N ARG A 61 -2.75 -11.32 -3.59
CA ARG A 61 -2.53 -10.28 -2.59
C ARG A 61 -1.23 -10.56 -1.84
N LEU A 62 -0.26 -9.67 -1.98
CA LEU A 62 1.05 -9.76 -1.36
C LEU A 62 1.15 -8.70 -0.27
N PHE A 63 1.19 -9.14 0.98
CA PHE A 63 1.65 -8.29 2.09
C PHE A 63 3.17 -8.32 2.08
N LEU A 64 3.79 -7.17 1.91
CA LEU A 64 5.25 -7.07 1.91
C LEU A 64 5.72 -6.47 3.24
N ASP A 65 6.72 -7.11 3.85
CA ASP A 65 7.43 -6.59 5.00
C ASP A 65 8.39 -5.46 4.60
N SER A 66 8.84 -4.67 5.59
CA SER A 66 9.69 -3.49 5.39
C SER A 66 10.99 -3.82 4.66
N ASN A 67 11.62 -4.94 5.02
CA ASN A 67 12.88 -5.39 4.42
C ASN A 67 12.73 -5.75 2.93
N VAL A 68 11.62 -6.37 2.53
CA VAL A 68 11.35 -6.70 1.11
C VAL A 68 11.05 -5.44 0.31
N LEU A 69 10.25 -4.52 0.86
CA LEU A 69 9.96 -3.23 0.21
C LEU A 69 11.23 -2.41 0.03
N THR A 70 11.99 -2.19 1.12
CA THR A 70 13.24 -1.41 1.10
C THR A 70 14.26 -2.06 0.16
N GLY A 71 14.46 -3.37 0.27
CA GLY A 71 15.36 -4.12 -0.61
C GLY A 71 15.00 -3.99 -2.08
N GLY A 72 13.71 -4.04 -2.41
CA GLY A 72 13.22 -3.86 -3.78
C GLY A 72 13.28 -2.41 -4.28
N ILE A 73 13.23 -1.41 -3.41
CA ILE A 73 13.36 0.00 -3.81
C ILE A 73 14.83 0.33 -4.07
N VAL A 74 15.71 0.01 -3.11
CA VAL A 74 17.13 0.38 -3.12
C VAL A 74 17.95 -0.46 -4.11
N SER A 75 17.57 -1.72 -4.35
CA SER A 75 18.36 -2.60 -5.22
C SER A 75 17.99 -2.43 -6.71
N PRO A 76 18.97 -2.42 -7.62
CA PRO A 76 18.69 -2.32 -9.07
C PRO A 76 18.10 -3.62 -9.64
N TRP A 77 18.35 -4.77 -9.02
CA TRP A 77 17.86 -6.09 -9.43
C TRP A 77 17.65 -6.99 -8.21
N GLY A 78 17.01 -8.14 -8.43
CA GLY A 78 16.74 -9.13 -7.40
C GLY A 78 15.25 -9.48 -7.28
N LEU A 79 14.95 -10.47 -6.45
CA LEU A 79 13.59 -10.98 -6.28
C LEU A 79 12.68 -9.99 -5.56
N ASP A 80 13.23 -9.16 -4.69
CA ASP A 80 12.50 -8.07 -4.03
C ASP A 80 12.05 -7.05 -5.07
N LYS A 81 12.97 -6.59 -5.93
CA LYS A 81 12.66 -5.72 -7.07
C LYS A 81 11.62 -6.36 -8.00
N ALA A 82 11.78 -7.63 -8.34
CA ALA A 82 10.83 -8.35 -9.18
C ALA A 82 9.44 -8.45 -8.54
N THR A 83 9.35 -8.61 -7.22
CA THR A 83 8.09 -8.57 -6.46
C THR A 83 7.39 -7.23 -6.61
N LEU A 84 8.14 -6.12 -6.50
CA LEU A 84 7.60 -4.78 -6.72
C LEU A 84 7.15 -4.58 -8.18
N SER A 85 7.91 -5.10 -9.15
CA SER A 85 7.54 -5.07 -10.56
C SER A 85 6.22 -5.81 -10.83
N LEU A 86 5.99 -6.96 -10.20
CA LEU A 86 4.71 -7.68 -10.31
C LEU A 86 3.54 -6.87 -9.73
N CYS A 87 3.77 -6.13 -8.63
CA CYS A 87 2.76 -5.25 -8.04
C CYS A 87 2.49 -4.01 -8.91
N ALA A 88 3.54 -3.39 -9.43
CA ALA A 88 3.45 -2.22 -10.30
C ALA A 88 2.72 -2.56 -11.62
N ALA A 89 3.02 -3.74 -12.18
CA ALA A 89 2.36 -4.29 -13.36
C ALA A 89 0.93 -4.81 -13.09
N LYS A 90 0.42 -4.69 -11.85
CA LYS A 90 -0.92 -5.14 -11.44
C LYS A 90 -1.19 -6.64 -11.62
N VAL A 91 -0.13 -7.44 -11.76
CA VAL A 91 -0.21 -8.91 -11.71
C VAL A 91 -0.53 -9.35 -10.27
N CYS A 92 0.11 -8.70 -9.30
CA CYS A 92 -0.17 -8.85 -7.88
C CYS A 92 -0.78 -7.57 -7.29
N ARG A 93 -1.57 -7.71 -6.23
CA ARG A 93 -2.07 -6.59 -5.42
C ARG A 93 -1.16 -6.41 -4.21
N LEU A 94 -0.48 -5.26 -4.13
CA LEU A 94 0.27 -4.88 -2.95
C LEU A 94 -0.69 -4.57 -1.78
N VAL A 95 -0.48 -5.22 -0.66
CA VAL A 95 -1.07 -4.90 0.64
C VAL A 95 0.03 -4.25 1.48
N LEU A 96 -0.22 -3.03 1.96
CA LEU A 96 0.75 -2.22 2.69
C LEU A 96 0.13 -1.73 3.99
N ALA A 97 0.69 -2.17 5.12
CA ALA A 97 0.28 -1.63 6.41
C ALA A 97 0.96 -0.30 6.71
N ASP A 98 0.28 0.62 7.39
CA ASP A 98 0.85 1.90 7.80
C ASP A 98 2.11 1.70 8.66
N VAL A 99 2.12 0.70 9.57
CA VAL A 99 3.31 0.40 10.37
C VAL A 99 4.52 -0.01 9.51
N VAL A 100 4.28 -0.74 8.41
CA VAL A 100 5.35 -1.12 7.48
C VAL A 100 5.76 0.08 6.63
N ARG A 101 4.79 0.91 6.22
CA ARG A 101 5.07 2.13 5.44
C ARG A 101 6.01 3.05 6.19
N ASP A 102 5.72 3.32 7.46
CA ASP A 102 6.51 4.22 8.28
C ASP A 102 7.93 3.67 8.49
N GLU A 103 8.08 2.36 8.68
CA GLU A 103 9.41 1.70 8.77
C GLU A 103 10.18 1.76 7.43
N VAL A 104 9.50 1.61 6.29
CA VAL A 104 10.12 1.77 4.97
C VAL A 104 10.57 3.21 4.77
N GLU A 105 9.75 4.21 5.10
CA GLU A 105 10.09 5.61 4.98
C GLU A 105 11.32 5.96 5.83
N GLU A 106 11.38 5.50 7.08
CA GLU A 106 12.54 5.68 7.96
C GLU A 106 13.81 5.02 7.38
N ASN A 107 13.69 3.78 6.90
CA ASN A 107 14.82 3.07 6.29
C ASN A 107 15.32 3.79 5.03
N LEU A 108 14.42 4.30 4.18
CA LEU A 108 14.80 5.04 2.97
C LEU A 108 15.51 6.34 3.29
N LEU A 109 15.11 7.06 4.34
CA LEU A 109 15.83 8.26 4.80
C LEU A 109 17.25 7.90 5.26
N LEU A 110 17.41 6.84 6.06
CA LEU A 110 18.73 6.35 6.48
C LEU A 110 19.62 5.90 5.30
N HIS A 111 19.01 5.39 4.23
CA HIS A 111 19.72 5.06 2.99
C HIS A 111 20.11 6.33 2.23
N ALA A 112 19.20 7.29 2.12
CA ALA A 112 19.41 8.57 1.44
C ALA A 112 20.56 9.39 2.06
N GLU A 113 20.73 9.35 3.39
CA GLU A 113 21.86 10.00 4.09
C GLU A 113 23.24 9.54 3.62
N ARG A 114 23.32 8.36 2.98
CA ARG A 114 24.57 7.75 2.50
C ARG A 114 24.80 7.96 1.00
N LEU A 115 23.89 8.66 0.33
CA LEU A 115 23.92 8.90 -1.11
C LEU A 115 24.26 10.37 -1.42
N PRO A 116 24.80 10.66 -2.62
CA PRO A 116 24.81 12.01 -3.16
C PRO A 116 23.40 12.60 -3.19
N ALA A 117 23.27 13.92 -3.00
CA ALA A 117 21.97 14.60 -2.88
C ALA A 117 21.00 14.30 -4.03
N LEU A 118 21.49 14.25 -5.28
CA LEU A 118 20.67 13.94 -6.44
C LEU A 118 20.12 12.50 -6.40
N ASP A 119 20.95 11.54 -5.99
CA ASP A 119 20.56 10.13 -5.88
C ASP A 119 19.61 9.90 -4.70
N ALA A 120 19.81 10.64 -3.60
CA ALA A 120 18.90 10.67 -2.47
C ALA A 120 17.51 11.18 -2.86
N ASP A 121 17.43 12.31 -3.58
CA ASP A 121 16.16 12.85 -4.08
C ASP A 121 15.48 11.86 -5.04
N GLN A 122 16.25 11.25 -5.94
CA GLN A 122 15.73 10.23 -6.86
C GLN A 122 15.18 9.01 -6.12
N LEU A 123 15.85 8.54 -5.06
CA LEU A 123 15.37 7.41 -4.24
C LEU A 123 13.99 7.69 -3.63
N ILE A 124 13.78 8.91 -3.13
CA ILE A 124 12.50 9.32 -2.54
C ILE A 124 11.41 9.46 -3.62
N GLU A 125 11.75 10.01 -4.79
CA GLU A 125 10.83 10.09 -5.92
C GLU A 125 10.44 8.71 -6.46
N ASP A 126 11.40 7.78 -6.56
CA ASP A 126 11.14 6.40 -6.98
C ASP A 126 10.17 5.70 -6.03
N TYR A 127 10.31 5.91 -4.72
CA TYR A 127 9.36 5.41 -3.72
C TYR A 127 7.96 6.01 -3.93
N ARG A 128 7.85 7.34 -4.06
CA ARG A 128 6.55 8.02 -4.31
C ARG A 128 5.89 7.49 -5.58
N HIS A 129 6.67 7.32 -6.64
CA HIS A 129 6.19 6.80 -7.91
C HIS A 129 5.74 5.34 -7.79
N LEU A 130 6.49 4.50 -7.07
CA LEU A 130 6.10 3.12 -6.79
C LEU A 130 4.75 3.04 -6.05
N ILE A 131 4.55 3.85 -5.00
CA ILE A 131 3.28 3.86 -4.26
C ILE A 131 2.12 4.28 -5.17
N LYS A 132 2.31 5.31 -5.99
CA LYS A 132 1.31 5.75 -6.97
C LYS A 132 1.00 4.65 -8.00
N LEU A 133 2.04 4.02 -8.57
CA LEU A 133 1.89 2.96 -9.57
C LEU A 133 1.20 1.74 -8.99
N THR A 134 1.62 1.29 -7.80
CA THR A 134 1.06 0.08 -7.15
C THR A 134 -0.34 0.32 -6.59
N ASN A 135 -0.68 1.57 -6.21
CA ASN A 135 -1.93 1.96 -5.57
C ASN A 135 -2.36 0.92 -4.51
N PRO A 136 -1.56 0.74 -3.44
CA PRO A 136 -1.68 -0.40 -2.53
C PRO A 136 -3.03 -0.43 -1.80
N GLU A 137 -3.38 -1.62 -1.30
CA GLU A 137 -4.39 -1.76 -0.26
C GLU A 137 -3.76 -1.35 1.08
N ILE A 138 -4.20 -0.21 1.62
CA ILE A 138 -3.66 0.33 2.87
C ILE A 138 -4.35 -0.33 4.06
N ILE A 139 -3.55 -0.86 4.98
CA ILE A 139 -4.02 -1.45 6.24
C ILE A 139 -3.65 -0.49 7.38
N PRO A 140 -4.63 0.01 8.15
CA PRO A 140 -4.36 0.94 9.24
C PRO A 140 -3.55 0.27 10.35
N TYR A 141 -3.00 1.10 11.22
CA TYR A 141 -2.38 0.66 12.47
C TYR A 141 -3.33 -0.24 13.28
N PRO A 142 -2.84 -1.38 13.82
CA PRO A 142 -3.64 -2.20 14.71
C PRO A 142 -3.87 -1.46 16.03
N ASP A 143 -4.99 -1.77 16.68
CA ASP A 143 -5.29 -1.23 18.00
C ASP A 143 -4.21 -1.59 19.03
N LYS A 144 -3.86 -0.64 19.91
CA LYS A 144 -2.77 -0.82 20.88
C LYS A 144 -3.10 -1.88 21.93
N ASP A 145 -4.36 -2.01 22.33
CA ASP A 145 -4.76 -3.05 23.27
C ASP A 145 -4.76 -4.42 22.60
N LEU A 146 -5.15 -4.49 21.33
CA LEU A 146 -4.99 -5.71 20.52
C LEU A 146 -3.51 -6.14 20.44
N VAL A 147 -2.58 -5.20 20.21
CA VAL A 147 -1.13 -5.48 20.23
C VAL A 147 -0.70 -6.01 21.60
N ARG A 148 -1.19 -5.45 22.70
CA ARG A 148 -0.85 -5.90 24.07
C ARG A 148 -1.38 -7.30 24.38
N LEU A 149 -2.59 -7.64 23.95
CA LEU A 149 -3.20 -8.94 24.20
C LEU A 149 -2.53 -10.07 23.40
N ASN A 150 -1.98 -9.75 22.22
CA ASN A 150 -1.42 -10.74 21.29
C ASN A 150 0.12 -10.88 21.37
N ARG A 151 0.75 -10.38 22.44
CA ARG A 151 2.22 -10.43 22.63
C ARG A 151 2.83 -11.83 22.59
N HIS A 152 2.03 -12.85 22.83
CA HIS A 152 2.44 -14.25 22.82
C HIS A 152 2.57 -14.85 21.41
N LEU A 153 2.06 -14.16 20.37
CA LEU A 153 2.05 -14.69 18.99
C LEU A 153 3.44 -14.73 18.36
N ILE A 154 4.29 -13.75 18.65
CA ILE A 154 5.62 -13.58 18.05
C ILE A 154 6.64 -13.19 19.10
N ARG A 155 7.87 -13.71 18.95
CA ARG A 155 8.95 -13.48 19.92
C ARG A 155 9.39 -12.01 19.94
N HIS A 156 9.47 -11.37 18.77
CA HIS A 156 9.94 -10.00 18.67
C HIS A 156 8.80 -9.02 18.81
N ALA A 157 8.92 -8.18 19.83
CA ALA A 157 7.91 -7.21 20.21
C ALA A 157 7.51 -6.23 19.10
N ALA A 158 8.49 -5.76 18.34
CA ALA A 158 8.28 -4.71 17.33
C ALA A 158 7.64 -5.26 16.05
N ASP A 159 7.71 -6.58 15.82
CA ASP A 159 7.16 -7.23 14.62
C ASP A 159 5.66 -7.55 14.79
N LEU A 160 5.14 -7.45 16.02
CA LEU A 160 3.75 -7.80 16.30
C LEU A 160 2.72 -6.92 15.60
N PRO A 161 2.86 -5.57 15.55
CA PRO A 161 1.96 -4.75 14.75
C PRO A 161 1.92 -5.17 13.27
N VAL A 162 3.07 -5.49 12.67
CA VAL A 162 3.16 -5.99 11.29
C VAL A 162 2.39 -7.31 11.15
N LEU A 163 2.61 -8.24 12.07
CA LEU A 163 1.89 -9.53 12.07
C LEU A 163 0.37 -9.35 12.19
N LEU A 164 -0.09 -8.48 13.08
CA LEU A 164 -1.53 -8.22 13.28
C LEU A 164 -2.15 -7.54 12.06
N SER A 165 -1.46 -6.61 11.40
CA SER A 165 -1.92 -6.03 10.14
C SER A 165 -1.99 -7.07 9.02
N ALA A 166 -1.02 -7.99 8.95
CA ALA A 166 -1.07 -9.10 8.00
C ALA A 166 -2.27 -10.02 8.29
N MET A 167 -2.52 -10.38 9.55
CA MET A 167 -3.69 -11.18 9.92
C MET A 167 -5.01 -10.47 9.57
N ALA A 168 -5.14 -9.19 9.87
CA ALA A 168 -6.35 -8.40 9.60
C ALA A 168 -6.65 -8.30 8.10
N SER A 169 -5.61 -8.23 7.27
CA SER A 169 -5.75 -8.12 5.82
C SER A 169 -5.96 -9.46 5.11
N THR A 170 -5.64 -10.60 5.73
CA THR A 170 -5.77 -11.95 5.13
C THR A 170 -5.13 -12.06 3.73
N PRO A 171 -3.84 -11.71 3.56
CA PRO A 171 -3.19 -11.75 2.26
C PRO A 171 -3.01 -13.20 1.79
N ASP A 172 -2.81 -13.38 0.49
CA ASP A 172 -2.50 -14.70 -0.06
C ASP A 172 -1.05 -15.10 0.30
N TRP A 173 -0.17 -14.11 0.47
CA TRP A 173 1.20 -14.28 0.94
C TRP A 173 1.67 -13.10 1.82
N LEU A 174 2.43 -13.42 2.86
CA LEU A 174 3.28 -12.48 3.61
C LEU A 174 4.73 -12.71 3.19
N LEU A 175 5.37 -11.72 2.56
CA LEU A 175 6.75 -11.81 2.11
C LEU A 175 7.70 -11.08 3.07
N THR A 176 8.67 -11.80 3.62
CA THR A 176 9.64 -11.27 4.59
C THR A 176 10.97 -12.02 4.52
N HIS A 177 12.08 -11.31 4.76
CA HIS A 177 13.39 -11.92 5.03
C HIS A 177 13.64 -12.20 6.52
N ASN A 178 12.77 -11.71 7.42
CA ASN A 178 12.90 -11.85 8.87
C ASN A 178 12.40 -13.23 9.37
N THR A 179 13.03 -14.30 8.89
CA THR A 179 12.67 -15.68 9.26
C THR A 179 13.02 -16.05 10.71
N LYS A 180 13.76 -15.18 11.42
CA LYS A 180 14.06 -15.35 12.84
C LYS A 180 12.82 -15.11 13.71
N HIS A 181 11.95 -14.20 13.29
CA HIS A 181 10.77 -13.79 14.03
C HIS A 181 9.49 -14.31 13.37
N PHE A 182 9.40 -14.23 12.04
CA PHE A 182 8.32 -14.81 11.25
C PHE A 182 8.62 -16.29 10.93
N THR A 183 8.55 -17.12 11.97
CA THR A 183 8.85 -18.56 11.89
C THR A 183 7.67 -19.39 11.37
N HIS A 184 7.92 -20.66 11.02
CA HIS A 184 6.86 -21.61 10.68
C HIS A 184 5.81 -21.77 11.79
N ALA A 185 6.23 -21.71 13.07
CA ALA A 185 5.29 -21.76 14.19
C ALA A 185 4.35 -20.54 14.21
N VAL A 186 4.84 -19.36 13.83
CA VAL A 186 4.00 -18.15 13.68
C VAL A 186 3.04 -18.33 12.50
N ALA A 187 3.52 -18.83 11.36
CA ALA A 187 2.69 -19.13 10.19
C ALA A 187 1.53 -20.08 10.55
N GLN A 188 1.81 -21.17 11.27
CA GLN A 188 0.80 -22.13 11.72
C GLN A 188 -0.23 -21.52 12.69
N ARG A 189 0.22 -20.73 13.67
CA ARG A 189 -0.66 -20.11 14.67
C ARG A 189 -1.58 -19.04 14.09
N THR A 190 -1.13 -18.37 13.03
CA THR A 190 -1.85 -17.24 12.42
C THR A 190 -2.54 -17.59 11.10
N SER A 191 -2.35 -18.82 10.62
CA SER A 191 -2.80 -19.29 9.31
C SER A 191 -2.28 -18.44 8.14
N LEU A 192 -1.21 -17.67 8.35
CA LEU A 192 -0.60 -16.86 7.31
C LEU A 192 0.37 -17.70 6.47
N ARG A 193 0.34 -17.49 5.16
CA ARG A 193 1.34 -18.04 4.25
C ARG A 193 2.57 -17.15 4.21
N ILE A 194 3.50 -17.40 5.12
CA ILE A 194 4.76 -16.64 5.25
C ILE A 194 5.82 -17.26 4.35
N ALA A 195 6.52 -16.43 3.56
CA ALA A 195 7.56 -16.89 2.66
C ALA A 195 8.62 -15.82 2.42
N ARG A 196 9.80 -16.24 1.98
CA ARG A 196 10.77 -15.36 1.31
C ARG A 196 10.35 -15.16 -0.15
N PRO A 197 10.77 -14.05 -0.79
CA PRO A 197 10.54 -13.82 -2.22
C PRO A 197 10.95 -15.00 -3.12
N ALA A 198 12.08 -15.67 -2.82
CA ALA A 198 12.51 -16.87 -3.56
C ALA A 198 11.51 -18.02 -3.51
N GLU A 199 10.86 -18.25 -2.37
CA GLU A 199 9.87 -19.31 -2.19
C GLU A 199 8.56 -18.96 -2.91
N PHE A 200 8.16 -17.69 -2.84
CA PHE A 200 7.03 -17.17 -3.61
C PHE A 200 7.23 -17.37 -5.11
N PHE A 201 8.37 -16.96 -5.67
CA PHE A 201 8.64 -17.13 -7.11
C PHE A 201 8.73 -18.60 -7.53
N ARG A 202 9.26 -19.50 -6.69
CA ARG A 202 9.21 -20.95 -6.95
C ARG A 202 7.76 -21.45 -7.05
N ALA A 203 6.92 -21.08 -6.09
CA ALA A 203 5.51 -21.45 -6.09
C ALA A 203 4.75 -20.85 -7.29
N LEU A 204 5.04 -19.59 -7.63
CA LEU A 204 4.47 -18.91 -8.79
C LEU A 204 4.87 -19.62 -10.09
N SER A 205 6.13 -20.00 -10.25
CA SER A 205 6.62 -20.71 -11.44
C SER A 205 5.94 -22.07 -11.66
N ALA A 206 5.55 -22.74 -10.57
CA ALA A 206 4.87 -24.03 -10.65
C ALA A 206 3.44 -23.92 -11.21
N LEU A 207 2.85 -22.72 -11.23
CA LEU A 207 1.53 -22.47 -11.82
C LEU A 207 1.56 -22.38 -13.35
N PHE A 208 2.76 -22.22 -13.94
CA PHE A 208 2.96 -22.08 -15.39
C PHE A 208 3.63 -23.31 -16.03
N ARG A 209 3.83 -24.37 -15.25
CA ARG A 209 4.37 -25.64 -15.74
C ARG A 209 3.27 -26.57 -16.23
#